data_AF-I9BGY0-F1
#
_entry.id   AF-I9BGY0-F1
#
_cell.length_a   1.000
_cell.length_b   1.000
_cell.length_c   1.000
_cell.angle_alpha   90.00
_cell.angle_beta   90.00
_cell.angle_gamma   90.00
#
_symmetry.space_group_name_H-M   'P 1'
#
loop_
_entity.id
_entity.type
_entity.pdbx_description
1 polymer ?
#
loop_
_entity_poly.entity_id
_entity_poly.type
_entity_poly.pdbx_seq_one_letter_code
_entity_poly.pdbx_strand_id
1 'polypeptide(L)'
;MKTIIAEKPSVAREIARIVGATKREEGYFEGGGYAVTWAFGHLVQLAMPDGYGVRGFVRDNLPIIPDTFTLVPRQVRTEKGYKPDSGVVSQIKVIKRLFDTSEHIIVATDAGRDYPK
;
A
#
# COMPACT_ATOMS: atom_id res chain seq x y z
N MET A 1 12.31 8.70 -15.69
CA MET A 1 10.92 9.11 -15.32
C MET A 1 10.81 9.23 -13.80
N LYS A 2 9.99 10.15 -13.27
CA LYS A 2 9.78 10.33 -11.81
C LYS A 2 8.43 9.75 -11.39
N THR A 3 8.36 9.03 -10.28
CA THR A 3 7.09 8.55 -9.74
C THR A 3 6.68 9.34 -8.50
N ILE A 4 5.44 9.82 -8.48
CA ILE A 4 4.79 10.43 -7.31
C ILE A 4 3.78 9.43 -6.76
N ILE A 5 3.85 9.12 -5.47
CA ILE A 5 2.86 8.29 -4.77
C ILE A 5 2.07 9.14 -3.77
N ALA A 6 0.75 9.21 -3.94
CA ALA A 6 -0.17 9.85 -3.00
C ALA A 6 -0.86 8.82 -2.09
N GLU A 7 -1.54 9.28 -1.04
CA GLU A 7 -2.25 8.37 -0.11
C GLU A 7 -3.52 7.74 -0.71
N LYS A 8 -4.20 8.46 -1.60
CA LYS A 8 -5.50 8.08 -2.15
C LYS A 8 -5.69 8.57 -3.59
N PRO A 9 -6.58 7.92 -4.39
CA PRO A 9 -6.76 8.24 -5.81
C PRO A 9 -7.16 9.69 -6.10
N SER A 10 -7.91 10.33 -5.19
CA SER A 10 -8.37 11.71 -5.39
C SER A 10 -7.19 12.70 -5.39
N VAL A 11 -6.27 12.55 -4.44
CA VAL A 11 -5.07 13.39 -4.32
C VAL A 11 -4.14 13.17 -5.51
N ALA A 12 -3.93 11.92 -5.91
CA ALA A 12 -3.13 11.60 -7.10
C ALA A 12 -3.69 12.25 -8.37
N ARG A 13 -5.02 12.30 -8.54
CA ARG A 13 -5.65 12.96 -9.69
C ARG A 13 -5.39 14.46 -9.73
N GLU A 14 -5.41 15.13 -8.57
CA GLU A 14 -5.10 16.56 -8.49
C GLU A 14 -3.64 16.84 -8.82
N ILE A 15 -2.72 16.07 -8.23
CA ILE A 15 -1.29 16.15 -8.53
C ILE A 15 -1.02 15.90 -10.02
N ALA A 16 -1.62 14.86 -10.60
CA ALA A 16 -1.46 14.49 -12.00
C ALA A 16 -1.83 15.64 -12.95
N ARG A 17 -2.91 16.38 -12.65
CA ARG A 17 -3.32 17.56 -13.42
C ARG A 17 -2.27 18.67 -13.36
N ILE A 18 -1.70 18.93 -12.19
CA ILE A 18 -0.71 20.00 -11.98
C ILE A 18 0.61 19.68 -12.72
N VAL A 19 1.07 18.43 -12.65
CA VAL A 19 2.34 18.01 -13.27
C VAL A 19 2.22 17.64 -14.75
N GLY A 20 1.02 17.71 -15.33
CA GLY A 20 0.78 17.38 -16.74
C GLY A 20 0.76 15.87 -17.05
N ALA A 21 0.51 15.02 -16.06
CA ALA A 21 0.30 13.59 -16.24
C ALA A 21 -1.17 13.31 -16.62
N THR A 22 -1.53 13.54 -17.88
CA THR A 22 -2.92 13.50 -18.36
C THR A 22 -3.37 12.15 -18.89
N LYS A 23 -2.43 11.24 -19.22
CA LYS A 23 -2.75 9.90 -19.71
C LYS A 23 -3.16 9.02 -18.53
N ARG A 24 -4.35 8.43 -18.59
CA ARG A 24 -4.83 7.52 -17.56
C ARG A 24 -4.45 6.08 -17.88
N GLU A 25 -3.89 5.41 -16.88
CA GLU A 25 -3.51 3.99 -16.94
C GLU A 25 -4.16 3.23 -15.77
N GLU A 26 -4.01 1.91 -15.74
CA GLU A 26 -4.48 1.10 -14.63
C GLU A 26 -3.60 1.33 -13.38
N GLY A 27 -4.15 2.05 -12.40
CA GLY A 27 -3.52 2.30 -11.09
C GLY A 27 -2.58 3.51 -11.04
N TYR A 28 -2.48 4.31 -12.12
CA TYR A 28 -1.68 5.55 -12.14
C TYR A 28 -2.08 6.47 -13.31
N PHE A 29 -1.50 7.68 -13.33
CA PHE A 29 -1.52 8.61 -14.45
C PHE A 29 -0.10 8.82 -14.98
N GLU A 30 0.06 9.11 -16.27
CA GLU A 30 1.35 9.29 -16.93
C GLU A 30 1.36 10.56 -17.80
N GLY A 31 2.50 11.22 -17.89
CA GLY A 31 2.73 12.38 -18.75
C GLY A 31 3.55 13.45 -18.05
N GLY A 32 4.03 14.45 -18.81
CA GLY A 32 4.87 15.52 -18.26
C GLY A 32 6.19 15.06 -17.64
N GLY A 33 6.64 13.84 -17.92
CA GLY A 33 7.81 13.20 -17.28
C GLY A 33 7.53 12.54 -15.93
N TYR A 34 6.25 12.46 -15.52
CA TYR A 34 5.80 11.88 -14.26
C TYR A 34 4.90 10.67 -14.46
N ALA A 35 5.01 9.71 -13.55
CA ALA A 35 3.98 8.74 -13.24
C ALA A 35 3.38 9.08 -11.87
N VAL A 36 2.08 9.33 -11.79
CA VAL A 36 1.38 9.69 -10.54
C VAL A 36 0.46 8.55 -10.13
N THR A 37 0.84 7.85 -9.07
CA THR A 37 0.11 6.71 -8.51
C THR A 37 -0.38 7.02 -7.09
N TRP A 38 -1.09 6.09 -6.48
CA TRP A 38 -1.66 6.23 -5.14
C TRP A 38 -1.65 4.93 -4.36
N ALA A 39 -1.75 5.08 -3.05
CA ALA A 39 -2.09 4.02 -2.12
C ALA A 39 -3.62 3.98 -1.86
N PHE A 40 -4.06 3.06 -1.00
CA PHE A 40 -5.42 3.00 -0.48
C PHE A 40 -5.38 3.14 1.05
N GLY A 41 -4.73 4.21 1.53
CA GLY A 41 -4.17 4.24 2.88
C GLY A 41 -3.05 3.20 2.99
N HIS A 42 -3.00 2.43 4.08
CA HIS A 42 -2.02 1.35 4.22
C HIS A 42 -2.25 0.22 3.21
N LEU A 43 -1.24 -0.05 2.38
CA LEU A 43 -1.22 -1.19 1.44
C LEU A 43 -0.75 -2.49 2.11
N VAL A 44 -0.03 -2.37 3.22
CA VAL A 44 0.48 -3.50 3.99
C VAL A 44 0.03 -3.37 5.44
N GLN A 45 -0.01 -4.49 6.14
CA GLN A 45 -0.30 -4.57 7.56
C GLN A 45 0.62 -5.61 8.21
N LEU A 46 0.68 -5.62 9.54
CA LEU A 46 1.34 -6.69 10.27
C LEU A 46 0.64 -8.03 10.03
N ALA A 47 1.42 -9.10 9.93
CA ALA A 47 0.90 -10.46 9.93
C ALA A 47 0.17 -10.75 11.25
N MET A 48 -0.92 -11.49 11.16
CA MET A 48 -1.64 -12.01 12.33
C MET A 48 -0.80 -13.08 13.05
N PRO A 49 -1.09 -13.40 14.33
CA PRO A 49 -0.44 -14.47 15.08
C PRO A 49 -0.30 -15.81 14.32
N ASP A 50 -1.34 -16.18 13.54
CA ASP A 50 -1.32 -17.40 12.71
C ASP A 50 -0.15 -17.42 11.73
N GLY A 51 0.29 -16.26 11.23
CA GLY A 51 1.45 -16.10 10.36
C GLY A 51 2.80 -16.39 11.04
N TYR A 52 2.81 -16.41 12.37
CA TYR A 52 3.96 -16.80 13.21
C TYR A 52 3.79 -18.20 13.82
N GLY A 53 2.81 -18.98 13.34
CA GLY A 53 2.53 -20.33 13.84
C GLY A 53 1.70 -20.38 15.13
N VAL A 54 1.25 -19.23 15.65
CA VAL A 54 0.40 -19.17 16.84
C VAL A 54 -1.06 -19.23 16.42
N ARG A 55 -1.69 -20.40 16.60
CA ARG A 55 -3.09 -20.63 16.20
C ARG A 55 -4.05 -20.46 17.36
N GLY A 56 -5.11 -19.70 17.12
CA GLY A 56 -6.17 -19.48 18.10
C GLY A 56 -5.71 -18.70 19.33
N PHE A 57 -6.61 -18.60 20.32
CA PHE A 57 -6.31 -17.93 21.58
C PHE A 57 -5.91 -18.95 22.63
N VAL A 58 -4.63 -18.97 23.01
CA VAL A 58 -4.09 -19.78 24.10
C VAL A 58 -3.40 -18.83 25.06
N ARG A 59 -3.84 -18.82 26.32
CA ARG A 59 -3.33 -17.87 27.33
C ARG A 59 -1.82 -17.99 27.52
N ASP A 60 -1.28 -19.21 27.45
CA ASP A 60 0.14 -19.50 27.64
C ASP A 60 1.03 -18.99 26.50
N ASN A 61 0.44 -18.70 25.33
CA ASN A 61 1.15 -18.09 24.20
C ASN A 61 1.26 -16.56 24.35
N LEU A 62 0.72 -15.97 25.42
CA LEU A 62 0.75 -14.53 25.64
C LEU A 62 1.93 -14.13 26.54
N PRO A 63 2.61 -13.01 26.24
CA PRO A 63 2.40 -12.14 25.08
C PRO A 63 3.00 -12.74 23.79
N ILE A 64 2.33 -12.50 22.66
CA ILE A 64 2.85 -12.90 21.34
C ILE A 64 3.77 -11.78 20.84
N ILE A 65 5.07 -12.01 20.91
CA ILE A 65 6.10 -11.06 20.47
C ILE A 65 6.97 -11.79 19.43
N PRO A 66 6.78 -11.52 18.12
CA PRO A 66 7.58 -12.16 17.10
C PRO A 66 9.00 -11.57 17.09
N ASP A 67 10.01 -12.39 16.78
CA ASP A 67 11.40 -11.94 16.60
C ASP A 67 11.53 -10.92 15.46
N THR A 68 10.67 -11.02 14.45
CA THR A 68 10.61 -10.09 13.33
C THR A 68 9.16 -9.82 12.96
N PHE A 69 8.80 -8.54 12.85
CA PHE A 69 7.47 -8.14 12.38
C PHE A 69 7.38 -8.34 10.86
N THR A 70 6.58 -9.32 10.45
CA THR A 70 6.29 -9.61 9.05
C THR A 70 5.19 -8.69 8.53
N LEU A 71 5.44 -8.02 7.41
CA LEU A 71 4.44 -7.26 6.67
C LEU A 71 3.78 -8.13 5.60
N VAL A 72 2.45 -8.10 5.55
CA VAL A 72 1.63 -8.76 4.52
C VAL A 72 0.76 -7.72 3.82
N PRO A 73 0.32 -7.95 2.57
CA PRO A 73 -0.68 -7.09 1.95
C PRO A 73 -1.90 -6.95 2.85
N ARG A 74 -2.55 -5.79 2.82
CA ARG A 74 -3.77 -5.53 3.61
C ARG A 74 -4.76 -6.66 3.41
N GLN A 75 -5.26 -7.20 4.51
CA GLN A 75 -6.21 -8.31 4.54
C GLN A 75 -7.63 -7.75 4.69
N VAL A 76 -8.60 -8.43 4.07
CA VAL A 76 -10.03 -8.16 4.24
C VAL A 76 -10.71 -9.37 4.86
N ARG A 77 -11.66 -9.12 5.77
CA ARG A 77 -12.46 -10.17 6.40
C ARG A 77 -13.47 -10.73 5.39
N THR A 78 -13.61 -12.04 5.40
CA THR A 78 -14.56 -12.82 4.60
C THR A 78 -15.26 -13.84 5.49
N GLU A 79 -16.24 -14.55 4.93
CA GLU A 79 -16.92 -15.66 5.62
C GLU A 79 -15.96 -16.79 6.03
N LYS A 80 -14.87 -16.98 5.28
CA LYS A 80 -13.87 -18.05 5.50
C LYS A 80 -12.61 -17.57 6.22
N GLY A 81 -12.65 -16.39 6.84
CA GLY A 81 -11.50 -15.78 7.52
C GLY A 81 -10.93 -14.58 6.76
N TYR A 82 -9.63 -14.36 6.84
CA TYR A 82 -8.95 -13.22 6.22
C TYR A 82 -8.26 -13.62 4.93
N LYS A 83 -8.34 -12.75 3.91
CA LYS A 83 -7.60 -12.93 2.65
C LYS A 83 -6.98 -11.60 2.20
N PRO A 84 -5.91 -11.62 1.38
CA PRO A 84 -5.38 -10.40 0.79
C PRO A 84 -6.44 -9.65 -0.02
N ASP A 85 -6.49 -8.34 0.15
CA ASP A 85 -7.30 -7.44 -0.67
C ASP A 85 -6.74 -7.43 -2.09
N SER A 86 -7.51 -7.97 -3.05
CA SER A 86 -7.08 -8.08 -4.44
C SER A 86 -6.77 -6.72 -5.08
N GLY A 87 -7.51 -5.67 -4.72
CA GLY A 87 -7.27 -4.32 -5.24
C GLY A 87 -5.94 -3.77 -4.73
N VAL A 88 -5.64 -3.98 -3.45
CA VAL A 88 -4.35 -3.61 -2.85
C VAL A 88 -3.21 -4.42 -3.45
N VAL A 89 -3.37 -5.73 -3.64
CA VAL A 89 -2.35 -6.58 -4.26
C VAL A 89 -2.03 -6.13 -5.67
N SER A 90 -3.04 -5.81 -6.49
CA SER A 90 -2.84 -5.25 -7.82
C SER A 90 -2.13 -3.89 -7.77
N GLN A 91 -2.54 -3.01 -6.85
CA GLN A 91 -1.93 -1.68 -6.72
C GLN A 91 -0.46 -1.76 -6.27
N ILE A 92 -0.10 -2.67 -5.36
CA ILE A 92 1.30 -2.93 -4.97
C ILE A 92 2.12 -3.35 -6.18
N LYS A 93 1.58 -4.20 -7.07
CA LYS A 93 2.29 -4.61 -8.30
C LYS A 93 2.51 -3.43 -9.24
N VAL A 94 1.52 -2.54 -9.39
CA VAL A 94 1.65 -1.31 -10.19
C VAL A 94 2.74 -0.41 -9.60
N ILE A 95 2.68 -0.13 -8.30
CA ILE A 95 3.66 0.71 -7.59
C ILE A 95 5.06 0.11 -7.73
N LYS A 96 5.21 -1.21 -7.53
CA LYS A 96 6.49 -1.91 -7.69
C LYS A 96 7.05 -1.69 -9.09
N ARG A 97 6.25 -1.93 -10.13
CA ARG A 97 6.68 -1.74 -11.52
C ARG A 97 7.11 -0.30 -11.79
N LEU A 98 6.37 0.68 -11.27
CA LEU A 98 6.71 2.10 -11.43
C LEU A 98 8.00 2.46 -10.69
N PHE A 99 8.20 1.93 -9.48
CA PHE A 99 9.41 2.18 -8.70
C PHE A 99 10.63 1.56 -9.39
N ASP A 100 10.51 0.34 -9.90
CA ASP A 100 11.59 -0.36 -10.59
C ASP A 100 12.05 0.38 -11.88
N THR A 101 11.18 1.18 -12.51
CA THR A 101 11.48 1.93 -13.74
C THR A 101 11.70 3.43 -13.52
N SER A 102 11.60 3.91 -12.28
CA SER A 102 11.75 5.33 -11.96
C SER A 102 13.14 5.67 -11.47
N GLU A 103 13.64 6.83 -11.90
CA GLU A 103 14.91 7.37 -11.40
C GLU A 103 14.75 7.98 -10.00
N HIS A 104 13.57 8.53 -9.72
CA HIS A 104 13.26 9.20 -8.47
C HIS A 104 11.84 8.86 -8.03
N ILE A 105 11.67 8.71 -6.71
CA ILE A 105 10.39 8.46 -6.06
C ILE A 105 10.08 9.66 -5.14
N ILE A 106 8.88 10.21 -5.27
CA ILE A 106 8.38 11.33 -4.47
C ILE A 106 7.19 10.83 -3.67
N VAL A 107 7.31 10.87 -2.33
CA VAL A 107 6.24 10.48 -1.43
C VAL A 107 5.40 11.71 -1.09
N ALA A 108 4.16 11.74 -1.57
CA ALA A 108 3.19 12.82 -1.41
C ALA A 108 1.97 12.34 -0.60
N THR A 109 2.21 11.54 0.44
CA THR A 109 1.21 11.17 1.45
C THR A 109 1.02 12.30 2.46
N ASP A 110 -0.02 12.21 3.30
CA ASP A 110 -0.31 13.24 4.28
C ASP A 110 0.89 13.54 5.20
N ALA A 111 1.05 14.81 5.57
CA ALA A 111 2.17 15.32 6.38
C ALA A 111 2.05 15.02 7.89
N GLY A 112 1.08 14.18 8.27
CA GLY A 112 0.83 13.78 9.65
C GLY A 112 1.39 12.39 9.96
N ARG A 113 1.70 12.14 11.23
CA ARG A 113 1.93 10.76 11.68
C ARG A 113 0.58 10.06 11.77
N ASP A 114 0.44 8.94 11.08
CA ASP A 114 -0.74 8.10 11.25
C ASP A 114 -0.69 7.43 12.63
N TYR A 115 -1.77 7.57 13.39
CA TYR A 115 -1.94 6.92 14.69
C TYR A 115 -2.93 5.77 14.49
N PRO A 116 -2.65 4.57 15.00
CA PRO A 116 -3.63 3.50 14.98
C PRO A 116 -4.90 4.00 15.69
N LYS A 117 -6.01 4.08 14.95
CA LYS A 117 -7.34 4.38 15.49
C LYS A 117 -7.90 3.17 16.22
#